data_AF-A0A975FCF0-F1
#
_entry.id   AF-A0A975FCF0-F1
#
_cell.length_a   1.000
_cell.length_b   1.000
_cell.length_c   1.000
_cell.angle_alpha   90.00
_cell.angle_beta   90.00
_cell.angle_gamma   90.00
#
_symmetry.space_group_name_H-M   'P 1'
#
loop_
_entity.id
_entity.type
_entity.pdbx_description
1 polymer ?
#
loop_
_entity_poly.entity_id
_entity_poly.type
_entity_poly.pdbx_seq_one_letter_code
_entity_poly.pdbx_strand_id
1 'polypeptide(L)' 'MGLLAAVGILLVLFGISVVIIAGIRHFFPATESFIPDDFKRALSLQFAAYYLLAGLLLLLIQPT' A
#
# COMPACT_ATOMS: atom_id res chain seq x y z
N MET A 1 14.22 -12.04 -14.87
CA MET A 1 12.94 -11.31 -15.07
C MET A 1 11.76 -11.98 -14.36
N GLY A 2 11.70 -12.06 -13.02
CA GLY A 2 10.62 -12.86 -12.39
C GLY A 2 10.15 -12.37 -11.03
N LEU A 3 10.88 -12.72 -9.96
CA LEU A 3 10.37 -12.54 -8.60
C LEU A 3 10.37 -11.08 -8.13
N LEU A 4 11.48 -10.36 -8.33
CA LEU A 4 11.62 -8.96 -7.91
C LEU A 4 10.57 -8.06 -8.60
N ALA A 5 10.33 -8.30 -9.90
CA ALA A 5 9.30 -7.63 -10.68
C ALA A 5 7.90 -7.90 -10.10
N ALA A 6 7.58 -9.18 -9.84
CA ALA A 6 6.30 -9.58 -9.30
C ALA A 6 6.05 -8.99 -7.90
N VAL A 7 7.05 -9.02 -7.02
CA VAL A 7 6.98 -8.41 -5.68
C VAL A 7 6.81 -6.90 -5.79
N GLY A 8 7.53 -6.25 -6.71
CA GLY A 8 7.39 -4.82 -6.98
C GLY A 8 5.97 -4.45 -7.41
N ILE A 9 5.38 -5.20 -8.37
CA ILE A 9 4.00 -5.01 -8.82
C ILE A 9 3.02 -5.21 -7.66
N LEU A 10 3.17 -6.27 -6.88
CA LEU A 10 2.29 -6.55 -5.73
C LEU A 10 2.34 -5.42 -4.70
N LEU A 11 3.52 -4.88 -4.40
CA LEU A 11 3.67 -3.75 -3.48
C LEU A 11 3.03 -2.47 -4.02
N VAL A 12 3.12 -2.21 -5.32
CA VAL A 12 2.42 -1.08 -5.95
C VAL A 12 0.91 -1.26 -5.84
N LEU A 13 0.38 -2.43 -6.20
CA LEU A 13 -1.05 -2.72 -6.09
C LEU A 13 -1.55 -2.58 -4.65
N PHE A 14 -0.79 -3.13 -3.69
CA PHE A 14 -1.11 -3.03 -2.27
C PHE A 14 -1.08 -1.57 -1.79
N GLY A 15 -0.07 -0.80 -2.21
CA GLY A 15 0.02 0.62 -1.93
C GLY A 15 -1.19 1.40 -2.45
N ILE A 16 -1.63 1.14 -3.68
CA ILE A 16 -2.84 1.75 -4.26
C ILE A 16 -4.08 1.38 -3.44
N SER A 17 -4.24 0.10 -3.06
CA SER A 17 -5.35 -0.32 -2.21
C SER A 17 -5.36 0.39 -0.86
N VAL A 18 -4.19 0.54 -0.23
CA VAL A 18 -4.06 1.24 1.05
C VAL A 18 -4.37 2.74 0.90
N VAL A 19 -3.98 3.37 -0.21
CA VAL A 19 -4.37 4.78 -0.50
C VAL A 19 -5.89 4.92 -0.57
N ILE A 20 -6.57 4.00 -1.27
CA ILE A 20 -8.04 4.02 -1.38
C ILE A 20 -8.68 3.85 0.00
N ILE A 21 -8.23 2.86 0.78
CA ILE A 21 -8.75 2.60 2.12
C ILE A 21 -8.50 3.79 3.05
N ALA A 22 -7.29 4.35 3.05
CA ALA A 22 -6.95 5.53 3.84
C ALA A 22 -7.79 6.75 3.44
N GLY A 23 -8.05 6.92 2.15
CA GLY A 23 -8.96 7.94 1.62
C GLY A 23 -10.39 7.75 2.14
N ILE A 24 -10.93 6.52 2.05
CA ILE A 24 -12.26 6.20 2.59
C ILE A 24 -12.32 6.49 4.08
N ARG A 25 -11.31 6.09 4.86
CA ARG A 25 -11.25 6.38 6.31
C ARG A 25 -11.24 7.87 6.60
N HIS A 26 -10.56 8.67 5.79
CA HIS A 26 -10.49 10.12 5.95
C HIS A 26 -11.83 10.81 5.67
N PHE A 27 -12.53 10.42 4.60
CA PHE A 27 -13.80 11.05 4.19
C PHE A 27 -15.04 10.44 4.87
N PHE A 28 -14.97 9.18 5.33
CA PHE A 28 -16.07 8.45 5.95
C PHE A 28 -15.64 7.89 7.31
N PRO A 29 -15.59 8.71 8.38
CA PRO A 29 -15.10 8.31 9.69
C PRO A 29 -15.89 7.14 10.32
N ALA A 30 -17.17 6.98 9.97
CA ALA A 30 -18.00 5.87 10.42
C ALA A 30 -17.41 4.49 10.05
N THR A 31 -16.60 4.42 8.98
CA THR A 31 -15.96 3.18 8.54
C THR A 31 -14.83 2.71 9.47
N GLU A 32 -14.31 3.60 10.33
CA GLU A 32 -13.19 3.29 11.22
C GLU A 32 -13.54 2.25 12.29
N SER A 33 -14.82 2.14 12.64
CA SER A 33 -15.34 1.13 13.58
C SER A 33 -15.25 -0.31 13.06
N PHE A 34 -15.17 -0.50 11.73
CA PHE A 34 -15.06 -1.83 11.11
C PHE A 34 -13.62 -2.31 10.97
N ILE A 35 -12.63 -1.47 11.26
CA ILE A 35 -11.21 -1.77 11.07
C ILE A 35 -10.58 -2.08 12.43
N PRO A 36 -10.03 -3.30 12.63
CA PRO A 36 -9.35 -3.62 13.88
C PRO A 36 -8.14 -2.70 14.10
N ASP A 37 -7.85 -2.36 15.35
CA ASP A 37 -6.83 -1.37 15.72
C ASP A 37 -5.44 -1.70 15.16
N ASP A 38 -5.07 -2.99 15.12
CA ASP A 38 -3.80 -3.46 14.59
C ASP A 38 -3.59 -3.10 13.11
N PHE A 39 -4.67 -3.03 12.33
CA PHE A 39 -4.60 -2.73 10.90
C PHE A 39 -4.62 -1.23 10.62
N LYS A 40 -5.07 -0.38 11.55
CA LYS A 40 -5.21 1.07 11.32
C LYS A 40 -3.90 1.74 10.92
N ARG A 41 -2.78 1.27 11.46
CA ARG A 41 -1.44 1.77 11.13
C ARG A 41 -1.02 1.34 9.72
N ALA A 42 -1.14 0.07 9.41
CA ALA A 42 -0.79 -0.48 8.09
C ALA A 42 -1.68 0.11 6.97
N LEU A 43 -2.94 0.43 7.29
CA LEU A 43 -3.92 1.04 6.38
C LEU A 43 -3.91 2.58 6.40
N SER A 44 -2.79 3.19 6.82
CA SER A 44 -2.63 4.64 6.85
C SER A 44 -2.04 5.16 5.54
N LEU A 45 -2.28 6.44 5.26
CA LEU A 45 -1.75 7.11 4.06
C LEU A 45 -0.21 7.09 4.03
N GLN A 46 0.42 7.19 5.21
CA GLN A 46 1.88 7.10 5.37
C GLN A 46 2.41 5.73 4.95
N PHE A 47 1.77 4.63 5.38
CA PHE A 47 2.17 3.28 4.97
C PHE A 47 1.90 3.00 3.51
N ALA A 48 0.81 3.55 2.95
CA ALA A 48 0.55 3.53 1.52
C ALA A 48 1.75 4.07 0.71
N ALA A 49 2.29 5.21 1.11
CA ALA A 49 3.47 5.80 0.49
C ALA A 49 4.70 4.88 0.60
N TYR A 50 4.90 4.19 1.73
CA TYR A 50 5.99 3.23 1.88
C TYR A 50 5.85 2.02 0.97
N TYR A 51 4.65 1.45 0.83
CA TYR A 51 4.41 0.33 -0.09
C TYR A 51 4.63 0.73 -1.55
N LEU A 52 4.14 1.91 -1.95
CA LEU A 52 4.36 2.45 -3.29
C LEU A 52 5.83 2.68 -3.56
N LEU A 53 6.54 3.34 -2.64
CA LEU A 53 7.97 3.62 -2.78
C LEU A 53 8.77 2.31 -2.90
N ALA A 54 8.53 1.34 -2.02
CA ALA A 54 9.20 0.05 -2.05
C ALA A 54 8.93 -0.70 -3.36
N GLY A 55 7.67 -0.72 -3.83
CA GLY A 55 7.29 -1.36 -5.08
C GLY A 55 7.95 -0.72 -6.31
N LEU A 56 7.94 0.61 -6.40
CA LEU A 56 8.57 1.35 -7.49
C LEU A 56 10.09 1.18 -7.51
N LEU A 57 10.75 1.19 -6.34
CA LEU A 57 12.19 0.96 -6.24
C LEU A 57 12.57 -0.45 -6.69
N LEU A 58 11.79 -1.47 -6.31
CA LEU A 58 12.03 -2.85 -6.76
C LEU A 58 11.87 -3.00 -8.27
N LEU A 59 10.92 -2.29 -8.87
CA LEU A 59 10.74 -2.24 -10.32
C LEU A 59 11.85 -1.45 -11.02
N LEU A 60 12.50 -0.51 -10.36
CA LEU A 60 13.60 0.26 -10.93
C LEU A 60 14.93 -0.50 -10.90
N ILE A 61 15.18 -1.26 -9.82
CA ILE A 61 16.47 -1.93 -9.56
C ILE A 61 16.55 -3.31 -10.23
N GLN A 62 15.43 -3.84 -10.74
CA GLN A 62 15.42 -5.17 -11.37
C GLN A 62 16.40 -5.23 -12.57
N PRO A 63 17.27 -6.26 -12.63
CA PRO A 63 18.19 -6.43 -13.75
C PRO A 63 17.41 -6.79 -15.03
N THR A 64 17.66 -6.03 -16.10
CA THR A 64 17.10 -6.22 -17.46
C THR A 64 17.58 -7.51 -18.11
#